data_AF-A0A017T6Z5-F1
#
_entry.id   AF-A0A017T6Z5-F1
#
_cell.length_a   1.000
_cell.length_b   1.000
_cell.length_c   1.000
_cell.angle_alpha   90.00
_cell.angle_beta   90.00
_cell.angle_gamma   90.00
#
_symmetry.space_group_name_H-M   'P 1'
#
loop_
_entity.id
_entity.type
_entity.pdbx_description
1 polymer ?
#
loop_
_entity_poly.entity_id
_entity_poly.type
_entity_poly.pdbx_seq_one_letter_code
_entity_poly.pdbx_strand_id
1 'polypeptide(L)'
;MPAPPFSRPPRVLLALALALALALAASTTPPPSFAAPQGPAPAAPAPAAPLTGRDRILADVPRISALVRTEGVRRFLARAAMLPRITPRTLFHDAARTRYFTAAEAAALPASERDALLRRVVDEEYYYTTRYGSPLSYARPLDLLFARGVTLPRTARILDFGHGYSGHLRMLAALGHDVTGVDVDPLLRALYAEPSDQGSLRGSDGQWGRLRLLHGKFPADPHVVQAIGNGYDLILSKNVLKKGYIHPDRPAEERHLIRLGLPDDAVLAAFFRALKPSGQMLVYNICPAPSPPDKPFLPWSDGRSPFTRAQWEAAGFRVRAFDEDDTAAIRTLGRALGWDQGEDAMDLDHDLDVLFTWVERP
;
A
#
# COMPACT_ATOMS: atom_id res chain seq x y z
N MET A 1 -4.04 -2.66 15.73
CA MET A 1 -5.31 -1.93 15.52
C MET A 1 -5.20 -1.18 14.22
N PRO A 2 -6.24 -1.16 13.39
CA PRO A 2 -6.20 -0.47 12.11
C PRO A 2 -6.05 1.05 12.31
N ALA A 3 -5.08 1.69 11.66
CA ALA A 3 -5.07 3.14 11.44
C ALA A 3 -6.47 3.63 10.96
N PRO A 4 -6.97 4.80 11.36
CA PRO A 4 -8.29 5.23 10.96
C PRO A 4 -8.38 5.36 9.41
N PRO A 5 -9.51 5.01 8.78
CA PRO A 5 -9.77 5.44 7.41
C PRO A 5 -9.75 6.97 7.37
N PHE A 6 -9.33 7.54 6.25
CA PHE A 6 -9.42 8.98 5.96
C PHE A 6 -10.82 9.49 6.28
N SER A 7 -11.02 10.01 7.48
CA SER A 7 -12.28 10.56 7.95
C SER A 7 -11.99 12.02 8.24
N ARG A 8 -12.52 12.89 7.37
CA ARG A 8 -12.38 14.33 7.49
C ARG A 8 -13.07 14.85 8.77
N PRO A 9 -12.59 15.96 9.34
CA PRO A 9 -13.35 16.74 10.31
C PRO A 9 -14.56 17.42 9.61
N PRO A 10 -15.63 17.76 10.34
CA PRO A 10 -16.81 18.39 9.78
C PRO A 10 -16.47 19.80 9.28
N ARG A 11 -16.82 20.10 8.01
CA ARG A 11 -16.75 21.45 7.47
C ARG A 11 -17.95 22.26 7.95
N VAL A 12 -17.67 23.29 8.74
CA VAL A 12 -18.60 24.38 9.07
C VAL A 12 -18.96 25.12 7.78
N LEU A 13 -20.26 25.24 7.53
CA LEU A 13 -20.86 26.00 6.43
C LEU A 13 -20.57 27.50 6.59
N LEU A 14 -19.97 28.12 5.58
CA LEU A 14 -20.07 29.57 5.36
C LEU A 14 -20.79 29.78 4.03
N ALA A 15 -22.02 30.26 4.12
CA ALA A 15 -22.84 30.64 2.98
C ALA A 15 -22.48 32.06 2.51
N LEU A 16 -22.44 32.29 1.20
CA LEU A 16 -22.70 33.61 0.64
C LEU A 16 -23.40 33.46 -0.73
N ALA A 17 -24.42 34.28 -0.94
CA ALA A 17 -25.34 34.29 -2.09
C ALA A 17 -25.11 35.52 -3.00
N LEU A 18 -25.58 35.39 -4.27
CA LEU A 18 -26.05 36.40 -5.28
C LEU A 18 -25.49 36.04 -6.67
N ALA A 19 -26.10 36.32 -7.84
CA ALA A 19 -27.42 36.78 -8.26
C ALA A 19 -27.58 36.53 -9.78
N LEU A 20 -28.85 36.38 -10.16
CA LEU A 20 -29.54 36.36 -11.47
C LEU A 20 -29.00 37.29 -12.58
N ALA A 21 -29.12 36.85 -13.85
CA ALA A 21 -29.63 37.70 -14.94
C ALA A 21 -30.16 36.88 -16.14
N LEU A 22 -31.40 37.18 -16.54
CA LEU A 22 -32.09 36.73 -17.76
C LEU A 22 -31.62 37.52 -18.99
N ALA A 23 -31.67 36.90 -20.17
CA ALA A 23 -31.84 37.61 -21.43
C ALA A 23 -32.75 36.82 -22.39
N LEU A 24 -33.88 37.44 -22.76
CA LEU A 24 -34.77 37.06 -23.86
C LEU A 24 -34.14 37.48 -25.18
N ALA A 25 -34.24 36.64 -26.21
CA ALA A 25 -34.18 37.07 -27.61
C ALA A 25 -35.15 36.27 -28.47
N ALA A 26 -35.84 37.00 -29.36
CA ALA A 26 -37.04 36.61 -30.07
C ALA A 26 -36.80 35.58 -31.20
N SER A 27 -37.77 34.69 -31.34
CA SER A 27 -37.86 33.62 -32.33
C SER A 27 -38.57 34.09 -33.61
N THR A 28 -37.96 33.83 -34.76
CA THR A 28 -38.63 33.83 -36.07
C THR A 28 -38.96 32.38 -36.44
N THR A 29 -40.23 32.02 -36.41
CA THR A 29 -40.72 30.65 -36.70
C THR A 29 -40.96 30.44 -38.20
N PRO A 30 -40.27 29.48 -38.86
CA PRO A 30 -40.70 28.95 -40.15
C PRO A 30 -41.91 28.00 -39.99
N PRO A 31 -42.71 27.78 -41.04
CA PRO A 31 -43.89 26.92 -40.99
C PRO A 31 -43.53 25.44 -40.70
N PRO A 32 -44.45 24.67 -40.08
CA PRO A 32 -44.20 23.32 -39.63
C PRO A 32 -44.00 22.37 -40.82
N SER A 33 -42.79 21.82 -40.95
CA SER A 33 -42.54 20.63 -41.76
C SER A 33 -43.05 19.42 -41.00
N PHE A 34 -44.04 18.72 -41.56
CA PHE A 34 -44.50 17.43 -41.03
C PHE A 34 -43.44 16.38 -41.33
N ALA A 35 -42.41 16.33 -40.49
CA ALA A 35 -41.47 15.23 -40.45
C ALA A 35 -42.20 13.99 -39.92
N ALA A 36 -42.07 12.87 -40.63
CA ALA A 36 -42.52 11.56 -40.18
C ALA A 36 -41.99 11.29 -38.75
N PRO A 37 -42.78 10.62 -37.88
CA PRO A 37 -42.37 10.33 -36.51
C PRO A 37 -41.03 9.58 -36.53
N GLN A 38 -39.97 10.26 -36.10
CA GLN A 38 -38.70 9.62 -35.82
C GLN A 38 -38.95 8.63 -34.69
N GLY A 39 -38.74 7.34 -34.96
CA GLY A 39 -38.75 6.32 -33.92
C GLY A 39 -37.81 6.74 -32.78
N PRO A 40 -38.10 6.33 -31.53
CA PRO A 40 -37.31 6.73 -30.37
C PRO A 40 -35.83 6.51 -30.65
N ALA A 41 -35.04 7.57 -30.49
CA ALA A 41 -33.60 7.52 -30.65
C ALA A 41 -33.06 6.37 -29.77
N PRO A 42 -32.22 5.48 -30.32
CA PRO A 42 -31.68 4.37 -29.56
C PRO A 42 -30.99 4.94 -28.30
N ALA A 43 -31.37 4.40 -27.14
CA ALA A 43 -30.85 4.84 -25.86
C ALA A 43 -29.31 4.79 -25.89
N ALA A 44 -28.68 5.87 -25.44
CA ALA A 44 -27.22 5.90 -25.31
C ALA A 44 -26.77 4.70 -24.46
N PRO A 45 -25.72 3.97 -24.87
CA PRO A 45 -25.24 2.83 -24.11
C PRO A 45 -24.87 3.27 -22.70
N ALA A 46 -25.26 2.47 -21.70
CA ALA A 46 -24.89 2.74 -20.31
C ALA A 46 -23.36 2.83 -20.17
N PRO A 47 -22.84 3.76 -19.35
CA PRO A 47 -21.41 3.88 -19.13
C PRO A 47 -20.84 2.54 -18.62
N ALA A 48 -19.69 2.15 -19.16
CA ALA A 48 -19.02 0.93 -18.74
C ALA A 48 -18.71 0.98 -17.24
N ALA A 49 -18.90 -0.14 -16.54
CA ALA A 49 -18.57 -0.24 -15.12
C ALA A 49 -17.08 0.05 -14.90
N PRO A 50 -16.70 0.73 -13.81
CA PRO A 50 -15.30 0.99 -13.50
C PRO A 50 -14.55 -0.34 -13.29
N LEU A 51 -13.32 -0.42 -13.82
CA LEU A 51 -12.45 -1.57 -13.58
C LEU A 51 -12.06 -1.65 -12.11
N THR A 52 -12.02 -2.87 -11.56
CA THR A 52 -11.66 -3.19 -10.18
C THR A 52 -10.68 -4.37 -10.12
N GLY A 53 -10.08 -4.59 -8.96
CA GLY A 53 -9.27 -5.75 -8.65
C GLY A 53 -8.10 -5.93 -9.61
N ARG A 54 -7.95 -7.14 -10.13
CA ARG A 54 -6.87 -7.48 -11.07
C ARG A 54 -6.99 -6.71 -12.38
N ASP A 55 -8.21 -6.46 -12.88
CA ASP A 55 -8.38 -5.75 -14.16
C ASP A 55 -7.92 -4.30 -14.08
N ARG A 56 -8.21 -3.63 -12.97
CA ARG A 56 -7.67 -2.29 -12.71
C ARG A 56 -6.15 -2.32 -12.72
N ILE A 57 -5.54 -3.24 -11.96
CA ILE A 57 -4.08 -3.38 -11.89
C ILE A 57 -3.47 -3.57 -13.28
N LEU A 58 -4.04 -4.44 -14.12
CA LEU A 58 -3.53 -4.69 -15.47
C LEU A 58 -3.69 -3.47 -16.39
N ALA A 59 -4.80 -2.74 -16.30
CA ALA A 59 -5.02 -1.51 -17.06
C ALA A 59 -4.04 -0.40 -16.65
N ASP A 60 -3.55 -0.41 -15.41
CA ASP A 60 -2.61 0.59 -14.90
C ASP A 60 -1.16 0.31 -15.32
N VAL A 61 -0.79 -0.95 -15.56
CA VAL A 61 0.59 -1.35 -15.87
C VAL A 61 1.23 -0.55 -17.02
N PRO A 62 0.59 -0.33 -18.19
CA PRO A 62 1.20 0.46 -19.27
C PRO A 62 1.50 1.91 -18.85
N ARG A 63 0.60 2.52 -18.07
CA ARG A 63 0.75 3.90 -17.59
C ARG A 63 1.96 4.02 -16.66
N ILE A 64 2.09 3.07 -15.73
CA ILE A 64 3.22 3.04 -14.79
C ILE A 64 4.52 2.65 -15.50
N SER A 65 4.48 1.72 -16.45
CA SER A 65 5.67 1.27 -17.19
C SER A 65 6.32 2.39 -17.99
N ALA A 66 5.54 3.38 -18.46
CA ALA A 66 6.04 4.56 -19.13
C ALA A 66 6.80 5.53 -18.21
N LEU A 67 6.58 5.46 -16.90
CA LEU A 67 7.18 6.36 -15.90
C LEU A 67 8.47 5.81 -15.28
N VAL A 68 8.65 4.49 -15.28
CA VAL A 68 9.79 3.85 -14.62
C VAL A 68 11.04 3.86 -15.49
N ARG A 69 12.18 4.10 -14.86
CA ARG A 69 13.46 4.29 -15.54
C ARG A 69 14.17 2.97 -15.84
N THR A 70 13.99 1.98 -14.97
CA THR A 70 14.81 0.77 -14.96
C THR A 70 14.09 -0.45 -15.52
N GLU A 71 14.86 -1.31 -16.19
CA GLU A 71 14.33 -2.55 -16.75
C GLU A 71 13.89 -3.54 -15.65
N GLY A 72 14.58 -3.52 -14.50
CA GLY A 72 14.18 -4.32 -13.34
C GLY A 72 12.74 -4.05 -12.91
N VAL A 73 12.31 -2.79 -12.90
CA VAL A 73 10.93 -2.44 -12.54
C VAL A 73 9.93 -2.72 -13.66
N ARG A 74 10.29 -2.56 -14.93
CA ARG A 74 9.42 -3.00 -16.03
C ARG A 74 9.13 -4.50 -15.97
N ARG A 75 10.15 -5.31 -15.67
CA ARG A 75 9.97 -6.75 -15.43
C ARG A 75 9.06 -7.03 -14.23
N PHE A 76 9.22 -6.29 -13.12
CA PHE A 76 8.32 -6.38 -11.97
C PHE A 76 6.87 -6.06 -12.36
N LEU A 77 6.62 -4.94 -13.05
CA LEU A 77 5.28 -4.54 -13.50
C LEU A 77 4.65 -5.58 -14.43
N ALA A 78 5.43 -6.18 -15.33
CA ALA A 78 4.96 -7.25 -16.20
C ALA A 78 4.46 -8.48 -15.43
N ARG A 79 4.91 -8.71 -14.18
CA ARG A 79 4.41 -9.79 -13.32
C ARG A 79 2.99 -9.59 -12.81
N ALA A 80 2.40 -8.40 -12.97
CA ALA A 80 0.99 -8.18 -12.68
C ALA A 80 0.07 -9.13 -13.47
N ALA A 81 0.47 -9.51 -14.70
CA ALA A 81 -0.24 -10.50 -15.51
C ALA A 81 -0.41 -11.86 -14.82
N MET A 82 0.47 -12.17 -13.87
CA MET A 82 0.53 -13.44 -13.14
C MET A 82 -0.25 -13.43 -11.82
N LEU A 83 -0.83 -12.29 -11.44
CA LEU A 83 -1.73 -12.25 -10.30
C LEU A 83 -2.95 -13.14 -10.61
N PRO A 84 -3.37 -14.03 -9.70
CA PRO A 84 -4.54 -14.86 -9.92
C PRO A 84 -5.82 -14.02 -9.90
N ARG A 85 -6.94 -14.61 -10.36
CA ARG A 85 -8.25 -14.08 -9.98
C ARG A 85 -8.59 -14.52 -8.57
N ILE A 86 -9.22 -13.65 -7.80
CA ILE A 86 -9.61 -13.93 -6.43
C ILE A 86 -11.12 -13.96 -6.32
N THR A 87 -11.66 -15.10 -5.90
CA THR A 87 -13.06 -15.20 -5.52
C THR A 87 -13.31 -14.44 -4.21
N PRO A 88 -14.46 -13.76 -4.06
CA PRO A 88 -14.78 -13.10 -2.81
C PRO A 88 -14.74 -14.06 -1.63
N ARG A 89 -14.17 -13.61 -0.51
CA ARG A 89 -14.03 -14.40 0.72
C ARG A 89 -14.92 -13.82 1.80
N THR A 90 -15.40 -14.69 2.68
CA THR A 90 -16.09 -14.27 3.91
C THR A 90 -15.15 -14.46 5.08
N LEU A 91 -14.84 -13.35 5.75
CA LEU A 91 -14.09 -13.32 7.00
C LEU A 91 -15.04 -12.99 8.14
N PHE A 92 -14.63 -13.36 9.34
CA PHE A 92 -15.33 -13.03 10.58
C PHE A 92 -14.40 -12.29 11.51
N HIS A 93 -14.92 -11.40 12.35
CA HIS A 93 -14.11 -10.70 13.33
C HIS A 93 -14.89 -10.37 14.59
N ASP A 94 -14.18 -10.19 15.71
CA ASP A 94 -14.78 -9.65 16.92
C ASP A 94 -15.17 -8.17 16.74
N ALA A 95 -16.04 -7.65 17.61
CA ALA A 95 -16.48 -6.26 17.52
C ALA A 95 -15.32 -5.25 17.58
N ALA A 96 -14.25 -5.58 18.33
CA ALA A 96 -13.06 -4.75 18.49
C ALA A 96 -12.08 -4.82 17.30
N ARG A 97 -12.28 -5.73 16.33
CA ARG A 97 -11.37 -6.03 15.21
C ARG A 97 -9.95 -6.39 15.68
N THR A 98 -9.84 -6.99 16.85
CA THR A 98 -8.58 -7.51 17.41
C THR A 98 -8.31 -8.93 16.97
N ARG A 99 -9.35 -9.69 16.58
CA ARG A 99 -9.24 -11.04 16.05
C ARG A 99 -10.06 -11.13 14.76
N TYR A 100 -9.45 -11.73 13.74
CA TYR A 100 -10.12 -12.11 12.50
C TYR A 100 -10.00 -13.62 12.32
N PHE A 101 -11.00 -14.20 11.67
CA PHE A 101 -11.15 -15.63 11.44
C PHE A 101 -11.52 -15.89 9.98
N THR A 102 -11.00 -16.97 9.42
CA THR A 102 -11.56 -17.58 8.21
C THR A 102 -12.92 -18.18 8.51
N ALA A 103 -13.69 -18.53 7.47
CA ALA A 103 -14.97 -19.22 7.66
C ALA A 103 -14.80 -20.56 8.40
N ALA A 104 -13.74 -21.32 8.11
CA ALA A 104 -13.45 -22.59 8.77
C ALA A 104 -13.09 -22.39 10.25
N GLU A 105 -12.25 -21.39 10.55
CA GLU A 105 -11.89 -21.06 11.94
C GLU A 105 -13.10 -20.61 12.75
N ALA A 106 -13.96 -19.75 12.17
CA ALA A 106 -15.17 -19.29 12.83
C ALA A 106 -16.17 -20.43 13.09
N ALA A 107 -16.31 -21.35 12.15
CA ALA A 107 -17.18 -22.52 12.30
C ALA A 107 -16.72 -23.46 13.43
N ALA A 108 -15.41 -23.53 13.69
CA ALA A 108 -14.82 -24.35 14.73
C ALA A 108 -14.95 -23.75 16.15
N LEU A 109 -15.40 -22.50 16.28
CA LEU A 109 -15.59 -21.87 17.60
C LEU A 109 -16.87 -22.37 18.31
N PRO A 110 -16.92 -22.28 19.65
CA PRO A 110 -18.16 -22.46 20.41
C PRO A 110 -19.29 -21.58 19.89
N ALA A 111 -20.53 -22.04 19.98
CA ALA A 111 -21.69 -21.33 19.42
C ALA A 111 -21.80 -19.89 19.94
N SER A 112 -21.64 -19.68 21.24
CA SER A 112 -21.69 -18.35 21.86
C SER A 112 -20.63 -17.39 21.32
N GLU A 113 -19.40 -17.86 21.07
CA GLU A 113 -18.34 -17.04 20.47
C GLU A 113 -18.62 -16.75 19.00
N ARG A 114 -19.04 -17.77 18.24
CA ARG A 114 -19.34 -17.65 16.82
C ARG A 114 -20.49 -16.67 16.56
N ASP A 115 -21.54 -16.71 17.37
CA ASP A 115 -22.72 -15.85 17.23
C ASP A 115 -22.41 -14.38 17.55
N ALA A 116 -21.35 -14.11 18.31
CA ALA A 116 -20.86 -12.76 18.58
C ALA A 116 -19.95 -12.18 17.47
N LEU A 117 -19.56 -12.98 16.46
CA LEU A 117 -18.70 -12.53 15.39
C LEU A 117 -19.46 -11.71 14.34
N LEU A 118 -18.81 -10.68 13.84
CA LEU A 118 -19.29 -9.87 12.74
C LEU A 118 -18.72 -10.40 11.42
N ARG A 119 -19.59 -10.48 10.41
CA ARG A 119 -19.25 -10.94 9.06
C ARG A 119 -18.71 -9.80 8.21
N ARG A 120 -17.66 -10.07 7.44
CA ARG A 120 -17.13 -9.18 6.39
C ARG A 120 -16.91 -9.97 5.09
N VAL A 121 -17.46 -9.48 3.99
CA VAL A 121 -17.11 -9.98 2.65
C VAL A 121 -15.96 -9.12 2.11
N VAL A 122 -14.93 -9.78 1.58
CA VAL A 122 -13.79 -9.15 0.92
C VAL A 122 -13.73 -9.63 -0.52
N ASP A 123 -13.70 -8.71 -1.46
CA ASP A 123 -13.66 -8.99 -2.90
C ASP A 123 -12.22 -8.95 -3.45
N GLU A 124 -12.07 -9.09 -4.78
CA GLU A 124 -10.77 -9.06 -5.45
C GLU A 124 -10.06 -7.70 -5.30
N GLU A 125 -10.82 -6.59 -5.31
CA GLU A 125 -10.29 -5.26 -5.07
C GLU A 125 -9.68 -5.17 -3.68
N TYR A 126 -10.46 -5.47 -2.65
CA TYR A 126 -9.98 -5.42 -1.27
C TYR A 126 -8.86 -6.42 -1.00
N TYR A 127 -8.83 -7.58 -1.67
CA TYR A 127 -7.72 -8.52 -1.57
C TYR A 127 -6.40 -7.88 -2.04
N TYR A 128 -6.40 -7.14 -3.15
CA TYR A 128 -5.16 -6.58 -3.70
C TYR A 128 -4.76 -5.23 -3.14
N THR A 129 -5.74 -4.40 -2.74
CA THR A 129 -5.46 -3.01 -2.33
C THR A 129 -5.67 -2.79 -0.85
N THR A 130 -6.41 -3.68 -0.19
CA THR A 130 -6.93 -3.53 1.18
C THR A 130 -7.50 -2.13 1.39
N ARG A 131 -6.72 -1.26 2.02
CA ARG A 131 -6.99 0.18 2.17
C ARG A 131 -5.76 1.04 1.89
N TYR A 132 -4.69 0.40 1.40
CA TYR A 132 -3.36 1.01 1.24
C TYR A 132 -3.02 1.27 -0.23
N GLY A 133 -3.94 0.95 -1.14
CA GLY A 133 -3.87 1.28 -2.56
C GLY A 133 -3.23 0.20 -3.42
N SER A 134 -2.94 0.55 -4.68
CA SER A 134 -2.45 -0.41 -5.68
C SER A 134 -1.09 -1.02 -5.33
N PRO A 135 -0.87 -2.34 -5.56
CA PRO A 135 0.43 -2.96 -5.43
C PRO A 135 1.48 -2.38 -6.38
N LEU A 136 1.04 -1.74 -7.47
CA LEU A 136 1.94 -1.04 -8.39
C LEU A 136 2.64 0.17 -7.76
N SER A 137 2.17 0.65 -6.60
CA SER A 137 2.85 1.71 -5.84
C SER A 137 4.27 1.32 -5.38
N TYR A 138 4.60 0.03 -5.35
CA TYR A 138 5.95 -0.46 -5.10
C TYR A 138 6.91 -0.30 -6.29
N ALA A 139 6.40 0.06 -7.47
CA ALA A 139 7.26 0.32 -8.63
C ALA A 139 8.24 1.47 -8.35
N ARG A 140 7.80 2.53 -7.64
CA ARG A 140 8.66 3.68 -7.36
C ARG A 140 9.82 3.40 -6.40
N PRO A 141 9.64 2.84 -5.20
CA PRO A 141 10.76 2.51 -4.32
C PRO A 141 11.75 1.52 -4.97
N LEU A 142 11.28 0.55 -5.76
CA LEU A 142 12.16 -0.34 -6.51
C LEU A 142 12.94 0.40 -7.61
N ASP A 143 12.29 1.29 -8.36
CA ASP A 143 12.92 2.03 -9.45
C ASP A 143 13.98 2.99 -8.92
N LEU A 144 13.72 3.58 -7.74
CA LEU A 144 14.68 4.41 -7.01
C LEU A 144 15.95 3.62 -6.67
N LEU A 145 15.83 2.43 -6.09
CA LEU A 145 16.98 1.60 -5.73
C LEU A 145 17.76 1.16 -6.97
N PHE A 146 17.06 0.66 -8.00
CA PHE A 146 17.71 0.16 -9.21
C PHE A 146 18.38 1.29 -10.00
N ALA A 147 17.77 2.48 -10.05
CA ALA A 147 18.36 3.66 -10.71
C ALA A 147 19.61 4.16 -9.97
N ARG A 148 19.78 3.83 -8.68
CA ARG A 148 20.97 4.10 -7.88
C ARG A 148 21.97 2.94 -7.86
N GLY A 149 21.83 1.99 -8.79
CA GLY A 149 22.80 0.91 -9.02
C GLY A 149 22.61 -0.33 -8.16
N VAL A 150 21.56 -0.41 -7.34
CA VAL A 150 21.23 -1.66 -6.63
C VAL A 150 20.88 -2.73 -7.65
N THR A 151 21.59 -3.85 -7.60
CA THR A 151 21.32 -5.03 -8.43
C THR A 151 20.98 -6.19 -7.52
N LEU A 152 19.80 -6.79 -7.73
CA LEU A 152 19.41 -8.00 -7.03
C LEU A 152 19.91 -9.23 -7.80
N PRO A 153 20.43 -10.27 -7.11
CA PRO A 153 20.70 -11.54 -7.77
C PRO A 153 19.41 -12.16 -8.30
N ARG A 154 19.55 -13.09 -9.25
CA ARG A 154 18.41 -13.78 -9.89
C ARG A 154 17.42 -14.37 -8.87
N THR A 155 17.95 -14.96 -7.79
CA THR A 155 17.17 -15.53 -6.68
C THR A 155 17.40 -14.75 -5.39
N ALA A 156 17.09 -13.45 -5.41
CA ALA A 156 17.18 -12.59 -4.23
C ALA A 156 16.22 -13.02 -3.12
N ARG A 157 16.65 -12.85 -1.86
CA ARG A 157 15.80 -12.93 -0.68
C ARG A 157 15.32 -11.55 -0.29
N ILE A 158 14.01 -11.33 -0.29
CA ILE A 158 13.38 -10.03 -0.05
C ILE A 158 12.46 -10.12 1.17
N LEU A 159 12.63 -9.23 2.13
CA LEU A 159 11.73 -9.05 3.25
C LEU A 159 10.94 -7.75 3.07
N ASP A 160 9.63 -7.78 3.28
CA ASP A 160 8.82 -6.57 3.39
C ASP A 160 8.22 -6.46 4.79
N PHE A 161 8.56 -5.38 5.49
CA PHE A 161 8.18 -5.11 6.87
C PHE A 161 6.93 -4.20 6.92
N GLY A 162 5.82 -4.80 7.38
CA GLY A 162 4.49 -4.20 7.37
C GLY A 162 3.90 -4.17 5.97
N HIS A 163 3.84 -5.34 5.32
CA HIS A 163 3.57 -5.43 3.89
C HIS A 163 2.16 -4.95 3.47
N GLY A 164 1.18 -4.92 4.37
CA GLY A 164 -0.16 -4.34 4.15
C GLY A 164 -1.09 -5.07 3.16
N TYR A 165 -0.56 -5.60 2.06
CA TYR A 165 -1.23 -6.44 1.06
C TYR A 165 -0.23 -7.38 0.38
N SER A 166 -0.69 -8.35 -0.43
CA SER A 166 0.18 -9.41 -0.98
C SER A 166 0.51 -9.27 -2.47
N GLY A 167 -0.14 -8.36 -3.20
CA GLY A 167 -0.02 -8.25 -4.67
C GLY A 167 1.42 -8.06 -5.16
N HIS A 168 2.14 -7.07 -4.62
CA HIS A 168 3.54 -6.79 -5.00
C HIS A 168 4.48 -7.91 -4.55
N LEU A 169 4.23 -8.56 -3.41
CA LEU A 169 5.03 -9.69 -2.95
C LEU A 169 4.92 -10.89 -3.91
N ARG A 170 3.71 -11.16 -4.41
CA ARG A 170 3.48 -12.19 -5.44
C ARG A 170 4.19 -11.83 -6.75
N MET A 171 4.15 -10.56 -7.15
CA MET A 171 4.87 -10.08 -8.34
C MET A 171 6.39 -10.24 -8.20
N LEU A 172 6.96 -9.92 -7.03
CA LEU A 172 8.38 -10.15 -6.74
C LEU A 172 8.73 -11.65 -6.75
N ALA A 173 7.90 -12.50 -6.14
CA ALA A 173 8.11 -13.95 -6.17
C ALA A 173 8.03 -14.50 -7.60
N ALA A 174 7.13 -13.96 -8.43
CA ALA A 174 7.02 -14.32 -9.85
C ALA A 174 8.23 -13.86 -10.71
N LEU A 175 9.14 -13.04 -10.18
CA LEU A 175 10.46 -12.79 -10.78
C LEU A 175 11.51 -13.88 -10.47
N GLY A 176 11.18 -14.85 -9.62
CA GLY A 176 12.11 -15.88 -9.14
C GLY A 176 12.74 -15.58 -7.77
N HIS A 177 12.22 -14.60 -7.03
CA HIS A 177 12.72 -14.24 -5.70
C HIS A 177 12.09 -15.07 -4.58
N ASP A 178 12.80 -15.19 -3.46
CA ASP A 178 12.29 -15.73 -2.19
C ASP A 178 11.81 -14.57 -1.32
N VAL A 179 10.51 -14.38 -1.25
CA VAL A 179 9.86 -13.20 -0.68
C VAL A 179 9.18 -13.55 0.63
N THR A 180 9.52 -12.84 1.69
CA THR A 180 8.85 -12.90 2.99
C THR A 180 8.16 -11.56 3.27
N GLY A 181 6.86 -11.55 3.50
CA GLY A 181 6.15 -10.42 4.09
C GLY A 181 5.93 -10.66 5.59
N VAL A 182 6.09 -9.65 6.43
CA VAL A 182 5.70 -9.72 7.85
C VAL A 182 4.77 -8.57 8.22
N ASP A 183 3.69 -8.87 8.94
CA ASP A 183 2.73 -7.85 9.41
C ASP A 183 2.07 -8.26 10.74
N VAL A 184 1.63 -7.27 11.51
CA VAL A 184 0.96 -7.44 12.81
C VAL A 184 -0.57 -7.35 12.69
N ASP A 185 -1.11 -6.97 11.53
CA ASP A 185 -2.55 -6.82 11.35
C ASP A 185 -3.26 -8.19 11.31
N PRO A 186 -4.15 -8.50 12.28
CA PRO A 186 -4.84 -9.79 12.34
C PRO A 186 -5.74 -10.05 11.13
N LEU A 187 -6.21 -8.99 10.45
CA LEU A 187 -6.96 -9.13 9.20
C LEU A 187 -6.13 -9.85 8.14
N LEU A 188 -4.86 -9.48 7.96
CA LEU A 188 -4.05 -10.01 6.87
C LEU A 188 -3.76 -11.50 7.05
N ARG A 189 -3.64 -11.96 8.30
CA ARG A 189 -3.53 -13.39 8.63
C ARG A 189 -4.73 -14.17 8.11
N ALA A 190 -5.94 -13.71 8.40
CA ALA A 190 -7.16 -14.38 7.95
C ALA A 190 -7.41 -14.19 6.45
N LEU A 191 -7.08 -13.00 5.91
CA LEU A 191 -7.25 -12.67 4.51
C LEU A 191 -6.39 -13.54 3.60
N TYR A 192 -5.15 -13.85 3.99
CA TYR A 192 -4.18 -14.62 3.19
C TYR A 192 -3.92 -16.05 3.71
N ALA A 193 -4.95 -16.67 4.29
CA ALA A 193 -4.89 -18.00 4.88
C ALA A 193 -5.14 -19.14 3.88
N GLU A 194 -5.59 -18.86 2.65
CA GLU A 194 -5.86 -19.91 1.67
C GLU A 194 -4.55 -20.51 1.14
N PRO A 195 -4.48 -21.83 0.87
CA PRO A 195 -3.25 -22.48 0.41
C PRO A 195 -2.62 -21.86 -0.84
N SER A 196 -3.42 -21.23 -1.71
CA SER A 196 -2.96 -20.60 -2.94
C SER A 196 -2.38 -19.19 -2.76
N ASP A 197 -2.51 -18.59 -1.57
CA ASP A 197 -2.03 -17.23 -1.29
C ASP A 197 -0.50 -17.18 -1.13
N GLN A 198 0.13 -18.31 -0.83
CA GLN A 198 1.54 -18.43 -0.49
C GLN A 198 2.16 -19.68 -1.14
N GLY A 199 3.46 -19.90 -0.93
CA GLY A 199 4.17 -21.07 -1.45
C GLY A 199 5.00 -20.77 -2.70
N SER A 200 5.26 -21.78 -3.52
CA SER A 200 6.08 -21.65 -4.72
C SER A 200 5.28 -21.02 -5.88
N LEU A 201 5.87 -20.05 -6.57
CA LEU A 201 5.28 -19.41 -7.74
C LEU A 201 6.22 -19.55 -8.93
N ARG A 202 5.67 -19.99 -10.07
CA ARG A 202 6.42 -20.07 -11.32
C ARG A 202 6.16 -18.80 -12.12
N GLY A 203 7.21 -18.03 -12.41
CA GLY A 203 7.23 -16.87 -13.29
C GLY A 203 7.01 -17.24 -14.77
N SER A 204 6.65 -16.26 -15.60
CA SER A 204 6.41 -16.51 -17.04
C SER A 204 7.69 -16.82 -17.82
N ASP A 205 8.85 -16.54 -17.25
CA ASP A 205 10.18 -16.95 -17.74
C ASP A 205 10.60 -18.34 -17.21
N GLY A 206 9.66 -19.07 -16.60
CA GLY A 206 9.86 -20.40 -16.04
C GLY A 206 10.63 -20.42 -14.72
N GLN A 207 11.06 -19.28 -14.19
CA GLN A 207 11.76 -19.21 -12.90
C GLN A 207 10.81 -19.52 -11.75
N TRP A 208 11.31 -20.24 -10.75
CA TRP A 208 10.58 -20.47 -9.50
C TRP A 208 11.03 -19.45 -8.47
N GLY A 209 10.06 -18.75 -7.88
CA GLY A 209 10.22 -18.02 -6.64
C GLY A 209 9.30 -18.57 -5.56
N ARG A 210 9.31 -17.91 -4.40
CA ARG A 210 8.52 -18.33 -3.25
C ARG A 210 7.96 -17.11 -2.54
N LEU A 211 6.73 -17.23 -2.06
CA LEU A 211 6.11 -16.27 -1.15
C LEU A 211 5.82 -16.93 0.19
N ARG A 212 6.18 -16.23 1.26
CA ARG A 212 5.80 -16.55 2.64
C ARG A 212 5.30 -15.30 3.34
N LEU A 213 4.20 -15.41 4.07
CA LEU A 213 3.62 -14.35 4.88
C LEU A 213 3.68 -14.78 6.34
N LEU A 214 4.22 -13.91 7.17
CA LEU A 214 4.36 -14.12 8.61
C LEU A 214 3.49 -13.11 9.33
N HIS A 215 2.79 -13.60 10.34
CA HIS A 215 1.97 -12.76 11.21
C HIS A 215 2.62 -12.66 12.59
N GLY A 216 2.91 -11.44 13.03
CA GLY A 216 3.44 -11.17 14.38
C GLY A 216 4.45 -10.01 14.40
N LYS A 217 5.00 -9.75 15.60
CA LYS A 217 5.79 -8.54 15.86
C LYS A 217 7.27 -8.79 15.59
N PHE A 218 7.77 -8.51 14.38
CA PHE A 218 9.21 -8.43 14.17
C PHE A 218 9.74 -7.05 14.64
N PRO A 219 10.87 -6.95 15.37
CA PRO A 219 11.74 -8.02 15.88
C PRO A 219 11.46 -8.45 17.34
N ALA A 220 10.35 -8.04 17.94
CA ALA A 220 10.05 -8.33 19.35
C ALA A 220 9.56 -9.76 19.65
N ASP A 221 9.03 -10.47 18.66
CA ASP A 221 8.53 -11.85 18.78
C ASP A 221 9.62 -12.85 18.36
N PRO A 222 10.17 -13.66 19.28
CA PRO A 222 11.24 -14.61 18.98
C PRO A 222 10.87 -15.65 17.91
N HIS A 223 9.60 -16.06 17.83
CA HIS A 223 9.15 -17.03 16.83
C HIS A 223 9.16 -16.41 15.43
N VAL A 224 8.73 -15.15 15.32
CA VAL A 224 8.77 -14.40 14.05
C VAL A 224 10.22 -14.12 13.65
N VAL A 225 11.09 -13.76 14.59
CA VAL A 225 12.53 -13.57 14.34
C VAL A 225 13.16 -14.85 13.79
N GLN A 226 12.89 -15.99 14.43
CA GLN A 226 13.37 -17.29 13.95
C GLN A 226 12.84 -17.64 12.56
N ALA A 227 11.55 -17.39 12.31
CA ALA A 227 10.93 -17.67 11.02
C ALA A 227 11.47 -16.78 9.89
N ILE A 228 11.70 -15.49 10.16
CA ILE A 228 12.32 -14.55 9.22
C ILE A 228 13.75 -14.99 8.90
N GLY A 229 14.54 -15.31 9.93
CA GLY A 229 15.93 -15.70 9.76
C GLY A 229 16.82 -14.54 9.29
N ASN A 230 17.83 -14.87 8.48
CA ASN A 230 18.81 -13.91 7.97
C ASN A 230 19.08 -14.15 6.47
N GLY A 231 19.99 -13.36 5.89
CA GLY A 231 20.48 -13.53 4.52
C GLY A 231 19.65 -12.79 3.47
N TYR A 232 18.92 -11.74 3.85
CA TYR A 232 18.13 -10.93 2.92
C TYR A 232 19.03 -10.01 2.08
N ASP A 233 18.78 -9.99 0.77
CA ASP A 233 19.36 -9.05 -0.18
C ASP A 233 18.74 -7.66 -0.03
N LEU A 234 17.44 -7.62 0.25
CA LEU A 234 16.64 -6.41 0.34
C LEU A 234 15.62 -6.51 1.47
N ILE A 235 15.55 -5.47 2.29
CA ILE A 235 14.43 -5.22 3.22
C ILE A 235 13.71 -3.95 2.74
N LEU A 236 12.40 -4.04 2.55
CA LEU A 236 11.54 -2.90 2.29
C LEU A 236 10.69 -2.60 3.53
N SER A 237 10.42 -1.33 3.77
CA SER A 237 9.34 -0.89 4.64
C SER A 237 8.67 0.31 4.02
N LYS A 238 7.45 0.13 3.54
CA LYS A 238 6.66 1.21 2.95
C LYS A 238 5.58 1.67 3.91
N ASN A 239 5.58 2.95 4.27
CA ASN A 239 4.56 3.59 5.12
C ASN A 239 4.41 3.04 6.55
N VAL A 240 5.40 2.31 7.08
CA VAL A 240 5.32 1.68 8.41
C VAL A 240 6.34 2.28 9.37
N LEU A 241 7.62 2.31 9.00
CA LEU A 241 8.67 2.94 9.79
C LEU A 241 8.67 4.46 9.58
N LYS A 242 7.69 5.14 10.17
CA LYS A 242 7.57 6.61 10.19
C LYS A 242 7.92 7.17 11.55
N LYS A 243 8.59 8.32 11.57
CA LYS A 243 8.89 9.05 12.80
C LYS A 243 7.62 9.35 13.60
N GLY A 244 6.59 9.88 12.96
CA GLY A 244 5.36 10.21 13.69
C GLY A 244 4.63 9.01 14.28
N TYR A 245 4.81 7.79 13.75
CA TYR A 245 4.23 6.59 14.35
C TYR A 245 5.00 6.07 15.57
N ILE A 246 6.33 6.16 15.54
CA ILE A 246 7.19 5.44 16.50
C ILE A 246 7.72 6.42 17.55
N HIS A 247 8.26 7.54 17.10
CA HIS A 247 8.93 8.57 17.91
C HIS A 247 8.40 9.97 17.57
N PRO A 248 7.10 10.23 17.80
CA PRO A 248 6.50 11.51 17.45
C PRO A 248 7.09 12.66 18.27
N ASP A 249 7.41 13.78 17.61
CA ASP A 249 7.87 15.01 18.29
C ASP A 249 6.73 15.75 19.03
N ARG A 250 5.48 15.33 18.81
CA ARG A 250 4.27 15.94 19.36
C ARG A 250 3.36 14.87 19.97
N PRO A 251 2.57 15.19 21.01
CA PRO A 251 1.61 14.24 21.57
C PRO A 251 0.66 13.68 20.51
N ALA A 252 0.44 12.36 20.58
CA ALA A 252 -0.41 11.61 19.69
C ALA A 252 -1.20 10.56 20.47
N GLU A 253 -2.39 10.21 19.97
CA GLU A 253 -3.18 9.14 20.57
C GLU A 253 -2.50 7.78 20.38
N GLU A 254 -2.43 6.98 21.45
CA GLU A 254 -1.72 5.68 21.47
C GLU A 254 -2.17 4.73 20.35
N ARG A 255 -3.46 4.74 20.01
CA ARG A 255 -4.02 3.89 18.94
C ARG A 255 -3.47 4.19 17.54
N HIS A 256 -2.82 5.35 17.35
CA HIS A 256 -2.17 5.74 16.10
C HIS A 256 -0.66 5.49 16.10
N LEU A 257 -0.10 5.03 17.22
CA LEU A 257 1.32 4.78 17.37
C LEU A 257 1.67 3.31 17.12
N ILE A 258 2.90 3.09 16.66
CA ILE A 258 3.46 1.76 16.43
C ILE A 258 4.51 1.50 17.51
N ARG A 259 4.26 0.49 18.34
CA ARG A 259 5.21 0.00 19.33
C ARG A 259 5.97 -1.20 18.77
N LEU A 260 7.25 -0.98 18.43
CA LEU A 260 8.13 -2.04 17.91
C LEU A 260 8.48 -3.10 18.96
N GLY A 261 8.27 -2.80 20.25
CA GLY A 261 8.38 -3.76 21.35
C GLY A 261 9.80 -4.03 21.83
N LEU A 262 10.79 -3.31 21.31
CA LEU A 262 12.19 -3.35 21.74
C LEU A 262 12.78 -1.92 21.71
N PRO A 263 13.88 -1.66 22.44
CA PRO A 263 14.70 -0.46 22.28
C PRO A 263 15.23 -0.29 20.84
N ASP A 264 15.45 0.95 20.41
CA ASP A 264 15.84 1.28 19.04
C ASP A 264 17.11 0.58 18.55
N ASP A 265 18.13 0.52 19.40
CA ASP A 265 19.41 -0.15 19.10
C ASP A 265 19.20 -1.65 18.84
N ALA A 266 18.34 -2.30 19.64
CA ALA A 266 17.98 -3.71 19.45
C ALA A 266 17.16 -3.94 18.17
N VAL A 267 16.24 -3.02 17.84
CA VAL A 267 15.47 -3.06 16.58
C VAL A 267 16.41 -2.93 15.38
N LEU A 268 17.27 -1.92 15.36
CA LEU A 268 18.21 -1.68 14.27
C LEU A 268 19.19 -2.84 14.12
N ALA A 269 19.70 -3.39 15.22
CA ALA A 269 20.55 -4.56 15.20
C ALA A 269 19.83 -5.80 14.62
N ALA A 270 18.52 -5.95 14.83
CA ALA A 270 17.75 -7.04 14.23
C ALA A 270 17.63 -6.89 12.71
N PHE A 271 17.32 -5.69 12.20
CA PHE A 271 17.33 -5.43 10.75
C PHE A 271 18.71 -5.65 10.14
N PHE A 272 19.78 -5.18 10.82
CA PHE A 272 21.15 -5.38 10.38
C PHE A 272 21.50 -6.87 10.27
N ARG A 273 21.17 -7.67 11.30
CA ARG A 273 21.41 -9.12 11.29
C ARG A 273 20.61 -9.86 10.22
N ALA A 274 19.40 -9.39 9.90
CA ALA A 274 18.56 -9.99 8.87
C ALA A 274 19.17 -9.85 7.47
N LEU A 275 19.82 -8.73 7.17
CA LEU A 275 20.52 -8.53 5.89
C LEU A 275 21.76 -9.42 5.77
N LYS A 276 22.16 -9.76 4.54
CA LYS A 276 23.53 -10.24 4.27
C LYS A 276 24.51 -9.06 4.10
N PRO A 277 25.84 -9.28 4.06
CA PRO A 277 26.78 -8.26 3.60
C PRO A 277 26.40 -7.71 2.21
N SER A 278 26.51 -6.40 2.04
CA SER A 278 26.00 -5.61 0.91
C SER A 278 24.47 -5.62 0.73
N GLY A 279 23.72 -6.22 1.66
CA GLY A 279 22.26 -6.18 1.69
C GLY A 279 21.74 -4.76 1.93
N GLN A 280 20.59 -4.45 1.34
CA GLN A 280 20.03 -3.11 1.31
C GLN A 280 18.74 -3.04 2.13
N MET A 281 18.50 -1.93 2.81
CA MET A 281 17.21 -1.64 3.43
C MET A 281 16.71 -0.27 2.99
N LEU A 282 15.45 -0.22 2.57
CA LEU A 282 14.77 1.02 2.20
C LEU A 282 13.54 1.22 3.07
N VAL A 283 13.50 2.35 3.77
CA VAL A 283 12.30 2.92 4.39
C VAL A 283 11.76 3.97 3.43
N TYR A 284 10.54 3.78 2.93
CA TYR A 284 9.92 4.66 1.93
C TYR A 284 8.53 5.09 2.39
N ASN A 285 8.38 6.37 2.77
CA ASN A 285 7.18 6.85 3.44
C ASN A 285 6.48 7.92 2.61
N ILE A 286 5.30 7.57 2.10
CA ILE A 286 4.31 8.49 1.54
C ILE A 286 3.50 9.06 2.71
N CYS A 287 3.54 10.36 2.92
CA CYS A 287 2.79 11.07 3.97
C CYS A 287 1.95 12.20 3.38
N PRO A 288 0.82 12.56 4.03
CA PRO A 288 0.18 13.83 3.75
C PRO A 288 1.02 14.99 4.25
N ALA A 289 0.60 16.21 3.90
CA ALA A 289 1.17 17.44 4.40
C ALA A 289 1.36 17.40 5.93
N PRO A 290 2.45 17.97 6.46
CA PRO A 290 2.67 18.07 7.88
C PRO A 290 1.48 18.71 8.61
N SER A 291 1.11 18.14 9.75
CA SER A 291 0.05 18.71 10.58
C SER A 291 0.42 20.14 11.03
N PRO A 292 -0.45 21.16 10.80
CA PRO A 292 -0.18 22.50 11.28
C PRO A 292 0.11 22.55 12.80
N PRO A 293 0.95 23.48 13.27
CA PRO A 293 1.33 23.56 14.69
C PRO A 293 0.14 23.74 15.64
N ASP A 294 -0.90 24.45 15.17
CA ASP A 294 -2.12 24.80 15.90
C ASP A 294 -3.22 23.71 15.85
N LYS A 295 -3.00 22.62 15.09
CA LYS A 295 -3.96 21.51 14.94
C LYS A 295 -3.49 20.24 15.64
N PRO A 296 -4.38 19.31 16.01
CA PRO A 296 -3.97 18.00 16.51
C PRO A 296 -2.95 17.32 15.58
N PHE A 297 -1.91 16.72 16.16
CA PHE A 297 -0.87 16.06 15.40
C PHE A 297 -1.38 14.76 14.79
N LEU A 298 -1.15 14.57 13.49
CA LEU A 298 -1.41 13.33 12.76
C LEU A 298 -0.10 12.55 12.61
N PRO A 299 0.12 11.45 13.34
CA PRO A 299 1.33 10.62 13.26
C PRO A 299 1.78 10.26 11.86
N TRP A 300 0.85 9.94 10.96
CA TRP A 300 1.17 9.52 9.59
C TRP A 300 1.63 10.65 8.67
N SER A 301 1.47 11.92 9.08
CA SER A 301 1.95 13.12 8.37
C SER A 301 3.46 13.34 8.53
N ASP A 302 4.10 12.72 9.52
CA ASP A 302 5.55 12.81 9.70
C ASP A 302 6.23 11.57 9.10
N GLY A 303 6.57 11.68 7.81
CA GLY A 303 7.21 10.61 7.03
C GLY A 303 8.70 10.41 7.27
N ARG A 304 9.35 11.21 8.12
CA ARG A 304 10.78 11.09 8.42
C ARG A 304 11.15 9.72 8.98
N SER A 305 12.43 9.38 8.95
CA SER A 305 12.96 8.19 9.60
C SER A 305 12.71 8.25 11.09
N PRO A 306 12.21 7.17 11.72
CA PRO A 306 12.07 7.13 13.18
C PRO A 306 13.44 7.12 13.87
N PHE A 307 14.49 6.66 13.19
CA PHE A 307 15.84 6.60 13.75
C PHE A 307 16.72 7.69 13.14
N THR A 308 17.55 8.31 13.96
CA THR A 308 18.55 9.28 13.51
C THR A 308 19.62 8.60 12.65
N ARG A 309 20.29 9.37 11.78
CA ARG A 309 21.47 8.93 11.03
C ARG A 309 22.52 8.28 11.95
N ALA A 310 22.79 8.89 13.09
CA ALA A 310 23.76 8.39 14.06
C ALA A 310 23.35 7.02 14.65
N GLN A 311 22.06 6.79 14.89
CA GLN A 311 21.57 5.48 15.34
C GLN A 311 21.74 4.41 14.26
N TRP A 312 21.45 4.72 12.99
CA TRP A 312 21.71 3.80 11.88
C TRP A 312 23.20 3.42 11.77
N GLU A 313 24.08 4.42 11.82
CA GLU A 313 25.53 4.23 11.75
C GLU A 313 26.07 3.45 12.96
N ALA A 314 25.57 3.74 14.17
CA ALA A 314 25.92 3.02 15.39
C ALA A 314 25.48 1.55 15.36
N ALA A 315 24.39 1.23 14.67
CA ALA A 315 23.96 -0.15 14.43
C ALA A 315 24.79 -0.89 13.35
N GLY A 316 25.78 -0.21 12.75
CA GLY A 316 26.72 -0.77 11.78
C GLY A 316 26.32 -0.53 10.32
N PHE A 317 25.20 0.14 10.06
CA PHE A 317 24.79 0.44 8.68
C PHE A 317 25.65 1.55 8.06
N ARG A 318 25.86 1.44 6.74
CA ARG A 318 26.27 2.56 5.91
C ARG A 318 25.01 3.29 5.41
N VAL A 319 24.84 4.55 5.82
CA VAL A 319 23.68 5.36 5.40
C VAL A 319 23.93 5.94 4.00
N ARG A 320 23.19 5.46 3.00
CA ARG A 320 23.31 5.87 1.59
C ARG A 320 22.47 7.10 1.27
N ALA A 321 21.29 7.21 1.89
CA ALA A 321 20.40 8.37 1.84
C ALA A 321 19.67 8.48 3.18
N PHE A 322 19.38 9.69 3.65
CA PHE A 322 18.71 9.91 4.93
C PHE A 322 17.66 11.00 4.78
N ASP A 323 16.39 10.62 4.95
CA ASP A 323 15.21 11.47 4.75
C ASP A 323 15.29 12.33 3.48
N GLU A 324 15.71 11.71 2.38
CA GLU A 324 15.72 12.36 1.07
C GLU A 324 14.30 12.42 0.50
N ASP A 325 14.02 13.49 -0.25
CA ASP A 325 12.73 13.76 -0.88
C ASP A 325 12.59 13.00 -2.21
N ASP A 326 11.45 12.31 -2.39
CA ASP A 326 11.06 11.68 -3.68
C ASP A 326 9.64 12.09 -4.13
N THR A 327 9.13 13.19 -3.57
CA THR A 327 7.77 13.73 -3.71
C THR A 327 7.36 13.94 -5.15
N ALA A 328 8.19 14.61 -5.96
CA ALA A 328 7.84 14.89 -7.35
C ALA A 328 7.60 13.61 -8.18
N ALA A 329 8.41 12.57 -7.96
CA ALA A 329 8.30 11.32 -8.68
C ALA A 329 7.06 10.52 -8.23
N ILE A 330 6.77 10.48 -6.92
CA ILE A 330 5.59 9.80 -6.43
C ILE A 330 4.28 10.51 -6.80
N ARG A 331 4.26 11.85 -6.89
CA ARG A 331 3.09 12.61 -7.38
C ARG A 331 2.77 12.24 -8.82
N THR A 332 3.82 12.11 -9.66
CA THR A 332 3.68 11.65 -11.04
C THR A 332 3.09 10.22 -11.10
N LEU A 333 3.59 9.31 -10.26
CA LEU A 333 3.03 7.96 -10.14
C LEU A 333 1.57 7.99 -9.65
N GLY A 334 1.26 8.82 -8.65
CA GLY A 334 -0.06 8.95 -8.05
C GLY A 334 -1.12 9.39 -9.07
N ARG A 335 -0.80 10.38 -9.91
CA ARG A 335 -1.65 10.78 -11.04
C ARG A 335 -1.90 9.62 -12.01
N ALA A 336 -0.86 8.85 -12.33
CA ALA A 336 -0.99 7.69 -13.21
C ALA A 336 -1.82 6.54 -12.60
N LEU A 337 -1.81 6.42 -11.27
CA LEU A 337 -2.68 5.48 -10.53
C LEU A 337 -4.09 6.06 -10.25
N GLY A 338 -4.34 7.32 -10.60
CA GLY A 338 -5.62 8.00 -10.39
C GLY A 338 -5.90 8.33 -8.92
N TRP A 339 -4.89 8.58 -8.09
CA TRP A 339 -5.07 9.00 -6.70
C TRP A 339 -5.73 10.38 -6.56
N ASP A 340 -5.70 11.18 -7.62
CA ASP A 340 -6.36 12.48 -7.77
C ASP A 340 -7.76 12.36 -8.41
N GLN A 341 -8.34 11.16 -8.48
CA GLN A 341 -9.62 10.89 -9.15
C GLN A 341 -10.63 10.25 -8.19
N GLY A 342 -11.92 10.47 -8.46
CA GLY A 342 -13.02 9.88 -7.69
C GLY A 342 -13.46 10.71 -6.48
N GLU A 343 -14.38 10.17 -5.69
CA GLU A 343 -14.97 10.87 -4.53
C GLU A 343 -13.95 11.13 -3.41
N ASP A 344 -12.94 10.26 -3.28
CA ASP A 344 -11.86 10.33 -2.31
C ASP A 344 -10.53 10.84 -2.91
N ALA A 345 -10.62 11.63 -3.98
CA ALA A 345 -9.44 12.21 -4.65
C ALA A 345 -8.54 12.98 -3.67
N MET A 346 -7.25 12.68 -3.73
CA MET A 346 -6.19 13.40 -3.01
C MET A 346 -5.71 14.59 -3.84
N ASP A 347 -5.51 15.75 -3.19
CA ASP A 347 -4.77 16.85 -3.80
C ASP A 347 -3.28 16.50 -3.79
N LEU A 348 -2.80 15.85 -4.85
CA LEU A 348 -1.43 15.35 -4.89
C LEU A 348 -0.38 16.47 -4.77
N ASP A 349 -0.71 17.71 -5.14
CA ASP A 349 0.26 18.82 -5.12
C ASP A 349 0.44 19.42 -3.73
N HIS A 350 -0.56 19.28 -2.86
CA HIS A 350 -0.55 19.85 -1.52
C HIS A 350 -0.60 18.81 -0.40
N ASP A 351 -1.18 17.64 -0.65
CA ASP A 351 -1.47 16.61 0.36
C ASP A 351 -0.62 15.34 0.16
N LEU A 352 0.42 15.35 -0.67
CA LEU A 352 1.30 14.18 -0.85
C LEU A 352 2.77 14.57 -0.88
N ASP A 353 3.49 14.08 0.13
CA ASP A 353 4.95 14.15 0.24
C ASP A 353 5.53 12.74 0.39
N VAL A 354 6.80 12.58 0.01
CA VAL A 354 7.56 11.37 0.29
C VAL A 354 8.94 11.71 0.84
N LEU A 355 9.29 11.00 1.91
CA LEU A 355 10.64 10.90 2.43
C LEU A 355 11.10 9.44 2.41
N PHE A 356 12.38 9.23 2.11
CA PHE A 356 12.98 7.91 2.20
C PHE A 356 14.34 7.92 2.88
N THR A 357 14.63 6.83 3.58
CA THR A 357 15.94 6.53 4.16
C THR A 357 16.42 5.20 3.58
N TRP A 358 17.63 5.20 3.03
CA TRP A 358 18.26 4.05 2.40
C TRP A 358 19.59 3.75 3.09
N VAL A 359 19.71 2.52 3.58
CA VAL A 359 20.90 2.05 4.30
C VAL A 359 21.37 0.71 3.73
N GLU A 360 22.64 0.41 3.95
CA GLU A 360 23.31 -0.80 3.50
C GLU A 360 24.04 -1.46 4.67
N ARG A 361 24.00 -2.78 4.73
CA ARG A 361 24.93 -3.55 5.57
C ARG A 361 26.26 -3.68 4.82
N PRO A 362 27.37 -3.07 5.29
CA PRO A 362 28.63 -3.07 4.56
C PRO A 362 29.26 -4.47 4.44
#